data_AF-A0A3S1XSF4-F1
#
_entry.id   AF-A0A3S1XSF4-F1
#
_cell.length_a   1.000
_cell.length_b   1.000
_cell.length_c   1.000
_cell.angle_alpha   90.00
_cell.angle_beta   90.00
_cell.angle_gamma   90.00
#
_symmetry.space_group_name_H-M   'P 1'
#
loop_
_entity.id
_entity.type
_entity.pdbx_description
1 polymer ?
#
loop_
_entity_poly.entity_id
_entity_poly.type
_entity_poly.pdbx_seq_one_letter_code
_entity_poly.pdbx_strand_id
1 'polypeptide(L)'
;LQVAMRVQAGVVGNIDTNRTQMSALIGQSQLATGALQAAQAGNQLLGLQAQQLADLTAVVAANGRAQALQSAEQAAAAEQGREQRRRFLTPGAGYQPGNARMFQNGN
;
A
#
# COMPACT_ATOMS: atom_id res chain seq x y z
N LEU A 1 0.14 -4.36 -3.58
CA LEU A 1 -0.88 -3.67 -4.42
C LEU A 1 -2.21 -3.38 -3.69
N GLN A 2 -2.75 -4.29 -2.89
CA GLN A 2 -4.09 -4.15 -2.28
C GLN A 2 -4.23 -2.97 -1.29
N VAL A 3 -3.16 -2.65 -0.53
CA VAL A 3 -3.17 -1.52 0.42
C VAL A 3 -3.15 -0.16 -0.30
N ALA A 4 -2.35 -0.03 -1.37
CA ALA A 4 -2.28 1.20 -2.17
C ALA A 4 -3.63 1.51 -2.82
N MET A 5 -4.32 0.49 -3.37
CA MET A 5 -5.65 0.66 -3.94
C MET A 5 -6.71 1.00 -2.89
N ARG A 6 -6.61 0.45 -1.67
CA ARG A 6 -7.55 0.75 -0.59
C ARG A 6 -7.41 2.19 -0.09
N VAL A 7 -6.17 2.69 0.01
CA VAL A 7 -5.89 4.09 0.35
C VAL A 7 -6.28 5.03 -0.80
N GLN A 8 -5.95 4.68 -2.04
CA GLN A 8 -6.38 5.46 -3.21
C GLN A 8 -7.91 5.54 -3.31
N ALA A 9 -8.64 4.43 -3.14
CA ALA A 9 -10.10 4.43 -3.22
C ALA A 9 -10.74 5.27 -2.10
N GLY A 10 -10.22 5.20 -0.88
CA GLY A 10 -10.68 6.04 0.23
C GLY A 10 -10.40 7.53 0.00
N VAL A 11 -9.19 7.86 -0.46
CA VAL A 11 -8.81 9.26 -0.71
C VAL A 11 -9.55 9.84 -1.90
N VAL A 12 -9.72 9.10 -3.00
CA VAL A 12 -10.47 9.57 -4.17
C VAL A 12 -11.94 9.83 -3.81
N GLY A 13 -12.58 8.95 -3.04
CA GLY A 13 -13.96 9.18 -2.56
C GLY A 13 -14.11 10.40 -1.64
N ASN A 14 -13.10 10.66 -0.80
CA ASN A 14 -13.06 11.85 0.03
C ASN A 14 -12.84 13.13 -0.80
N ILE A 15 -12.01 13.09 -1.86
CA ILE A 15 -11.74 14.23 -2.74
C ILE A 15 -13.01 14.71 -3.46
N ASP A 16 -13.81 13.81 -4.03
CA ASP A 16 -15.04 14.20 -4.75
C ASP A 16 -16.09 14.83 -3.81
N THR A 17 -16.21 14.28 -2.60
CA THR A 17 -17.09 14.82 -1.56
C THR A 17 -16.61 16.21 -1.10
N ASN A 18 -15.30 16.35 -0.85
CA ASN A 18 -14.68 17.63 -0.44
C ASN A 18 -14.81 18.70 -1.53
N ARG A 19 -14.70 18.32 -2.81
CA ARG A 19 -14.84 19.24 -3.95
C ARG A 19 -16.26 19.80 -4.04
N THR A 20 -17.26 18.98 -3.78
CA THR A 20 -18.68 19.40 -3.73
C THR A 20 -18.93 20.38 -2.58
N GLN A 21 -18.41 20.08 -1.38
CA GLN A 21 -18.52 20.97 -0.21
C GLN A 21 -17.79 22.30 -0.44
N MET A 22 -16.59 22.26 -1.05
CA MET A 22 -15.81 23.44 -1.39
C MET A 22 -16.58 24.36 -2.36
N SER A 23 -17.22 23.79 -3.39
CA SER A 23 -18.01 24.57 -4.34
C SER A 23 -19.21 25.25 -3.68
N ALA A 24 -19.86 24.57 -2.73
CA ALA A 24 -20.97 25.15 -1.97
C ALA A 24 -20.50 26.31 -1.07
N LEU A 25 -19.35 26.17 -0.41
CA LEU A 25 -18.76 27.19 0.44
C LEU A 25 -18.29 28.42 -0.34
N ILE A 26 -17.68 28.23 -1.52
CA ILE A 26 -17.33 29.32 -2.44
C ILE A 26 -18.60 30.08 -2.85
N GLY A 27 -19.68 29.36 -3.20
CA GLY A 27 -20.97 29.98 -3.51
C GLY A 27 -21.55 30.79 -2.35
N GLN A 28 -21.48 30.28 -1.12
CA GLN A 28 -21.89 31.03 0.08
C GLN A 28 -21.01 32.26 0.34
N SER A 29 -19.70 32.16 0.12
CA SER A 29 -18.77 33.31 0.24
C SER A 29 -19.09 34.41 -0.76
N GLN A 30 -19.40 34.05 -2.01
CA GLN A 30 -19.73 35.02 -3.07
C GLN A 30 -21.08 35.71 -2.84
N LEU A 31 -22.01 35.03 -2.19
CA LEU A 31 -23.34 35.56 -1.85
C LEU A 31 -23.39 36.21 -0.46
N ALA A 32 -22.29 36.17 0.31
CA ALA A 32 -22.23 36.72 1.65
C ALA A 32 -22.34 38.25 1.63
N THR A 33 -23.48 38.79 2.06
CA THR A 33 -23.69 40.22 2.26
C THR A 33 -23.11 40.67 3.61
N GLY A 34 -21.77 40.65 3.74
CA GLY A 34 -21.08 41.17 4.92
C GLY A 34 -19.68 40.60 5.14
N ALA A 35 -18.77 41.42 5.70
CA ALA A 35 -17.36 41.06 5.90
C ALA A 35 -17.15 39.83 6.81
N LEU A 36 -17.99 39.67 7.85
CA LEU A 36 -17.90 38.52 8.76
C LEU A 36 -18.30 37.20 8.08
N GLN A 37 -19.35 37.20 7.27
CA GLN A 37 -19.81 36.00 6.57
C GLN A 37 -18.81 35.56 5.50
N ALA A 38 -18.24 36.52 4.76
CA ALA A 38 -17.13 36.24 3.83
C ALA A 38 -15.90 35.68 4.57
N ALA A 39 -15.54 36.24 5.74
CA ALA A 39 -14.45 35.73 6.56
C ALA A 39 -14.71 34.32 7.13
N GLN A 40 -15.94 34.03 7.57
CA GLN A 40 -16.33 32.71 8.04
C GLN A 40 -16.26 31.66 6.92
N ALA A 41 -16.80 31.98 5.74
CA ALA A 41 -16.68 31.12 4.56
C ALA A 41 -15.20 30.93 4.16
N GLY A 42 -14.38 31.97 4.30
CA GLY A 42 -12.92 31.88 4.13
C GLY A 42 -12.26 30.89 5.09
N ASN A 43 -12.60 30.93 6.39
CA ASN A 43 -12.09 29.97 7.38
C ASN A 43 -12.52 28.53 7.05
N GLN A 44 -13.74 28.33 6.54
CA GLN A 44 -14.20 27.01 6.10
C GLN A 44 -13.42 26.49 4.88
N LEU A 45 -13.12 27.37 3.91
CA LEU A 45 -12.27 27.03 2.76
C LEU A 45 -10.84 26.68 3.18
N LEU A 46 -10.26 27.41 4.14
CA LEU A 46 -8.96 27.08 4.72
C LEU A 46 -8.96 25.71 5.38
N GLY A 47 -10.02 25.37 6.13
CA GLY A 47 -10.20 24.05 6.72
C GLY A 47 -10.24 22.94 5.66
N LEU A 48 -11.02 23.11 4.60
CA LEU A 48 -11.06 22.16 3.48
C LEU A 48 -9.72 22.04 2.75
N GLN A 49 -9.00 23.15 2.57
CA GLN A 49 -7.68 23.13 1.93
C GLN A 49 -6.66 22.36 2.79
N ALA A 50 -6.68 22.56 4.11
CA ALA A 50 -5.84 21.79 5.03
C ALA A 50 -6.16 20.29 4.95
N GLN A 51 -7.43 19.92 4.84
CA GLN A 51 -7.85 18.54 4.68
C GLN A 51 -7.38 17.93 3.34
N GLN A 52 -7.47 18.68 2.23
CA GLN A 52 -6.94 18.24 0.93
C GLN A 52 -5.42 18.00 0.96
N LEU A 53 -4.67 18.86 1.65
CA LEU A 53 -3.22 18.69 1.83
C LEU A 53 -2.90 17.45 2.68
N ALA A 54 -3.68 17.18 3.71
CA ALA A 54 -3.54 15.97 4.53
C ALA A 54 -3.83 14.70 3.71
N ASP A 55 -4.88 14.71 2.89
CA ASP A 55 -5.24 13.60 1.99
C ASP A 55 -4.13 13.35 0.95
N LEU A 56 -3.58 14.40 0.32
CA LEU A 56 -2.44 14.28 -0.60
C LEU A 56 -1.20 13.71 0.10
N THR A 57 -0.91 14.18 1.32
CA THR A 57 0.21 13.67 2.12
C THR A 57 0.04 12.18 2.42
N ALA A 58 -1.17 11.75 2.77
CA ALA A 58 -1.49 10.34 2.99
C ALA A 58 -1.28 9.49 1.73
N VAL A 59 -1.68 9.99 0.56
CA VAL A 59 -1.46 9.30 -0.74
C VAL A 59 0.03 9.18 -1.07
N VAL A 60 0.81 10.26 -0.89
CA VAL A 60 2.25 10.24 -1.13
C VAL A 60 2.92 9.23 -0.19
N ALA A 61 2.59 9.24 1.10
CA ALA A 61 3.11 8.29 2.08
C ALA A 61 2.75 6.84 1.75
N ALA A 62 1.51 6.58 1.32
CA ALA A 62 1.07 5.25 0.91
C ALA A 62 1.80 4.75 -0.35
N ASN A 63 2.04 5.62 -1.33
CA ASN A 63 2.84 5.30 -2.51
C ASN A 63 4.29 4.98 -2.14
N GLY A 64 4.92 5.79 -1.27
CA GLY A 64 6.27 5.52 -0.78
C GLY A 64 6.38 4.17 -0.07
N ARG A 65 5.40 3.83 0.78
CA ARG A 65 5.34 2.51 1.44
C ARG A 65 5.16 1.37 0.43
N ALA A 66 4.34 1.56 -0.60
CA ALA A 66 4.14 0.57 -1.65
C ALA A 66 5.43 0.30 -2.44
N GLN A 67 6.17 1.35 -2.81
CA GLN A 67 7.47 1.24 -3.48
C GLN A 67 8.50 0.51 -2.61
N ALA A 68 8.56 0.83 -1.31
CA ALA A 68 9.45 0.16 -0.36
C ALA A 68 9.10 -1.33 -0.18
N LEU A 69 7.82 -1.69 -0.17
CA LEU A 69 7.40 -3.09 -0.13
C LEU A 69 7.78 -3.83 -1.42
N GLN A 70 7.59 -3.21 -2.58
CA GLN A 70 7.94 -3.81 -3.86
C GLN A 70 9.46 -4.06 -3.98
N SER A 71 10.29 -3.13 -3.52
CA SER A 71 11.76 -3.33 -3.52
C SER A 71 12.17 -4.45 -2.55
N ALA A 72 11.54 -4.53 -1.38
CA ALA A 72 11.77 -5.61 -0.43
C ALA A 72 11.36 -6.99 -0.97
N GLU A 73 10.20 -7.08 -1.64
CA GLU A 73 9.73 -8.31 -2.29
C GLU A 73 10.71 -8.78 -3.38
N GLN A 74 11.23 -7.88 -4.21
CA GLN A 74 12.23 -8.21 -5.23
C GLN A 74 13.53 -8.73 -4.61
N ALA A 75 14.02 -8.08 -3.55
CA ALA A 75 15.21 -8.52 -2.83
C ALA A 75 15.01 -9.91 -2.21
N ALA A 76 13.86 -10.15 -1.57
CA ALA A 76 13.51 -11.45 -1.00
C ALA A 76 13.42 -12.55 -2.07
N ALA A 77 12.79 -12.26 -3.22
CA ALA A 77 12.70 -13.19 -4.34
C ALA A 77 14.09 -13.54 -4.91
N ALA A 78 14.98 -12.56 -5.03
CA ALA A 78 16.35 -12.79 -5.46
C ALA A 78 17.11 -13.69 -4.48
N GLU A 79 16.95 -13.48 -3.18
CA GLU A 79 17.61 -14.29 -2.15
C GLU A 79 17.06 -15.72 -2.11
N GLN A 80 15.74 -15.89 -2.17
CA GLN A 80 15.11 -17.21 -2.28
C GLN A 80 15.60 -17.96 -3.53
N GLY A 81 15.72 -17.27 -4.67
CA GLY A 81 16.27 -17.86 -5.89
C GLY A 81 17.73 -18.33 -5.74
N ARG A 82 18.56 -17.58 -4.98
CA ARG A 82 19.93 -18.00 -4.64
C ARG A 82 19.93 -19.25 -3.76
N GLU A 83 19.09 -19.29 -2.73
CA GLU A 83 18.99 -20.45 -1.83
C GLU A 83 18.48 -21.69 -2.56
N GLN A 84 17.43 -21.57 -3.37
CA GLN A 84 16.91 -22.66 -4.18
C GLN A 84 17.98 -23.20 -5.14
N ARG A 85 18.72 -22.31 -5.82
CA ARG A 85 19.84 -22.70 -6.68
C ARG A 85 20.95 -23.41 -5.88
N ARG A 86 21.31 -22.91 -4.70
CA ARG A 86 22.32 -23.56 -3.84
C ARG A 86 21.88 -24.97 -3.45
N ARG A 87 20.63 -25.16 -3.04
CA ARG A 87 20.06 -26.48 -2.70
C ARG A 87 20.00 -27.41 -3.90
N PHE A 88 19.72 -26.87 -5.09
CA PHE A 88 19.70 -27.65 -6.33
C PHE A 88 21.10 -28.09 -6.78
N LEU A 89 22.11 -27.22 -6.66
CA LEU A 89 23.50 -27.50 -7.03
C LEU A 89 24.26 -28.30 -5.96
N THR A 90 23.74 -28.35 -4.74
CA THR A 90 24.20 -29.26 -3.69
C THR A 90 23.06 -30.20 -3.30
N PRO A 91 22.66 -31.14 -4.17
CA PRO A 91 21.78 -32.23 -3.74
C PRO A 91 22.49 -32.92 -2.56
N GLY A 92 21.79 -33.07 -1.44
CA GLY A 92 22.31 -33.88 -0.33
C GLY A 92 22.73 -35.26 -0.81
N ALA A 93 23.59 -35.94 -0.02
CA ALA A 93 24.08 -37.29 -0.35
C ALA A 93 22.92 -38.14 -0.90
N GLY A 94 23.02 -38.50 -2.18
CA GLY A 94 21.98 -39.23 -2.89
C GLY A 94 21.59 -40.50 -2.14
N TYR A 95 20.40 -41.01 -2.44
CA TYR A 95 19.83 -42.22 -1.84
C TYR A 95 20.92 -43.25 -1.52
N GLN A 96 21.22 -43.43 -0.24
CA GLN A 96 22.08 -44.51 0.22
C GLN A 96 21.20 -45.76 0.28
N PRO A 97 21.39 -46.76 -0.60
CA PRO A 97 20.66 -48.01 -0.50
C PRO A 97 21.03 -48.67 0.83
N GLY A 98 20.10 -48.66 1.78
CA GLY A 98 20.20 -49.48 2.98
C GLY A 98 20.13 -50.94 2.57
N ASN A 99 21.01 -51.77 3.13
CA ASN A 99 21.08 -53.20 2.83
C ASN A 99 19.72 -53.87 3.02
N ALA A 100 18.97 -54.07 1.93
CA ALA A 100 17.74 -54.84 1.93
C ALA A 100 18.10 -56.32 2.06
N ARG A 101 18.17 -56.84 3.29
CA ARG A 101 18.28 -58.29 3.53
C ARG A 101 16.90 -58.91 3.33
N MET A 102 16.65 -59.36 2.10
CA MET A 102 15.53 -60.24 1.79
C MET A 102 15.85 -61.66 2.28
N PHE A 103 15.08 -62.10 3.28
CA PHE A 103 14.91 -63.48 3.76
C PHE A 103 16.12 -64.20 4.36
N GLN A 104 15.98 -64.54 5.64
CA GLN A 104 16.82 -65.50 6.34
C GLN A 104 16.29 -66.90 6.02
N ASN A 105 16.99 -67.63 5.16
CA ASN A 105 16.75 -69.07 4.98
C ASN A 105 17.17 -69.78 6.27
N GLY A 106 16.20 -70.24 7.04
CA GLY A 106 16.39 -71.26 8.05
C GLY A 106 16.43 -72.63 7.38
N ASN A 107 17.48 -73.39 7.63
CA ASN A 107 17.54 -74.83 7.42
C ASN A 107 18.00 -75.45 8.73
#